data_AF-A0A8W8IJS0-F1
#
_entry.id   AF-A0A8W8IJS0-F1
#
_cell.length_a   1.000
_cell.length_b   1.000
_cell.length_c   1.000
_cell.angle_alpha   90.00
_cell.angle_beta   90.00
_cell.angle_gamma   90.00
#
_symmetry.space_group_name_H-M   'P 1'
#
loop_
_entity.id
_entity.type
_entity.pdbx_description
1 polymer ?
#
loop_
_entity_poly.entity_id
_entity_poly.type
_entity_poly.pdbx_seq_one_letter_code
_entity_poly.pdbx_strand_id
1 'polypeptide(L)'
;MESTVYYKRKLEGYAFPVFSTKECPENQTEWKNRSSAINCTESNGYMCLPNEHFTELLEFCYIYPRILVQKDLCLYLVKRFSRIDSYNCRKFTNGCPKLSYFSSETYTRK
;
A
#
# COMPACT_ATOMS: atom_id res chain seq x y z
N MET A 1 -27.75 -10.35 9.81
CA MET A 1 -26.35 -10.65 10.16
C MET A 1 -25.60 -10.89 8.87
N GLU A 2 -25.23 -9.83 8.15
CA GLU A 2 -24.51 -9.94 6.88
C GLU A 2 -23.01 -9.92 7.16
N SER A 3 -22.42 -11.11 7.26
CA SER A 3 -20.97 -11.26 7.22
C SER A 3 -20.49 -11.05 5.79
N THR A 4 -20.21 -9.80 5.40
CA THR A 4 -19.47 -9.52 4.16
C THR A 4 -18.03 -10.00 4.33
N VAL A 5 -17.78 -11.26 4.02
CA VAL A 5 -16.43 -11.79 3.81
C VAL A 5 -15.87 -11.08 2.58
N TYR A 6 -15.10 -10.03 2.79
CA TYR A 6 -14.37 -9.32 1.74
C TYR A 6 -13.30 -10.29 1.19
N TYR A 7 -13.63 -11.03 0.13
CA TYR A 7 -12.68 -11.89 -0.56
C TYR A 7 -11.58 -11.02 -1.18
N LYS A 8 -10.45 -10.90 -0.45
CA LYS A 8 -9.24 -10.29 -0.98
C LYS A 8 -8.73 -11.16 -2.13
N ARG A 9 -8.83 -10.67 -3.37
CA ARG A 9 -8.29 -11.37 -4.55
C ARG A 9 -6.77 -11.33 -4.49
N LYS A 10 -6.14 -12.49 -4.26
CA LYS A 10 -4.69 -12.66 -4.37
C LYS A 10 -4.27 -12.53 -5.84
N LEU A 11 -3.19 -11.80 -6.10
CA LEU A 11 -2.64 -11.59 -7.42
C LEU A 11 -1.41 -12.48 -7.66
N GLU A 12 -1.32 -13.02 -8.87
CA GLU A 12 -0.20 -13.86 -9.30
C GLU A 12 0.92 -13.04 -9.98
N GLY A 13 2.14 -13.56 -9.92
CA GLY A 13 3.33 -12.97 -10.54
C GLY A 13 4.14 -12.04 -9.64
N TYR A 14 3.81 -11.96 -8.34
CA TYR A 14 4.63 -11.30 -7.32
C TYR A 14 5.46 -12.33 -6.54
N ALA A 15 6.60 -11.90 -6.00
CA ALA A 15 7.52 -12.73 -5.20
C ALA A 15 7.01 -13.01 -3.78
N PHE A 16 5.92 -12.33 -3.36
CA PHE A 16 5.26 -12.50 -2.07
C PHE A 16 3.75 -12.33 -2.23
N PRO A 17 2.92 -12.72 -1.24
CA PRO A 17 1.48 -12.51 -1.30
C PRO A 17 1.11 -11.04 -1.48
N VAL A 18 0.41 -10.74 -2.57
CA VAL A 18 -0.15 -9.42 -2.88
C VAL A 18 -1.64 -9.58 -3.15
N PHE A 19 -2.43 -8.66 -2.63
CA PHE A 19 -3.89 -8.68 -2.74
C PHE A 19 -4.38 -7.39 -3.36
N SER A 20 -5.34 -7.45 -4.29
CA SER A 20 -6.00 -6.24 -4.77
C SER A 20 -7.01 -5.73 -3.75
N THR A 21 -7.14 -4.41 -3.64
CA THR A 21 -8.16 -3.75 -2.82
C THR A 21 -8.76 -2.56 -3.56
N LYS A 22 -9.93 -2.10 -3.09
CA LYS A 22 -10.60 -0.89 -3.60
C LYS A 22 -10.13 0.39 -2.93
N GLU A 23 -9.65 0.29 -1.70
CA GLU A 23 -9.30 1.44 -0.87
C GLU A 23 -8.12 1.11 0.04
N CYS A 24 -7.36 2.13 0.44
CA CYS A 24 -6.31 2.00 1.44
C CYS A 24 -6.83 2.45 2.81
N PRO A 25 -6.23 1.97 3.91
CA PRO A 25 -6.69 2.31 5.24
C PRO A 25 -6.76 3.80 5.52
N GLU A 26 -7.89 4.25 6.08
CA GLU A 26 -8.12 5.67 6.36
C GLU A 26 -7.69 6.10 7.76
N ASN A 27 -7.46 5.13 8.65
CA ASN A 27 -7.06 5.39 10.04
C ASN A 27 -6.21 4.24 10.59
N GLN A 28 -5.61 4.45 11.76
CA GLN A 28 -4.72 3.48 12.39
C GLN A 28 -5.42 2.16 12.73
N THR A 29 -6.70 2.20 13.12
CA THR A 29 -7.47 0.99 13.46
C THR A 29 -7.68 0.12 12.22
N GLU A 30 -8.10 0.72 11.11
CA GLU A 30 -8.24 0.00 9.84
C GLU A 30 -6.89 -0.54 9.35
N TRP A 31 -5.83 0.26 9.47
CA TRP A 31 -4.47 -0.17 9.12
C TRP A 31 -4.05 -1.42 9.91
N LYS A 32 -4.27 -1.42 11.23
CA LYS A 32 -3.97 -2.57 12.11
C LYS A 32 -4.79 -3.80 11.74
N ASN A 33 -6.09 -3.63 11.50
CA ASN A 33 -6.97 -4.72 11.11
C ASN A 33 -6.53 -5.35 9.78
N ARG A 34 -6.19 -4.52 8.79
CA ARG A 34 -5.81 -4.98 7.46
C ARG A 34 -4.42 -5.60 7.43
N SER A 35 -3.49 -5.04 8.21
CA SER A 35 -2.17 -5.61 8.48
C SER A 35 -2.28 -7.01 9.10
N SER A 36 -3.09 -7.15 10.16
CA SER A 36 -3.33 -8.44 10.83
C SER A 36 -4.02 -9.45 9.90
N ALA A 37 -4.99 -9.02 9.09
CA ALA A 37 -5.72 -9.90 8.18
C ALA A 37 -4.84 -10.56 7.10
N ILE A 38 -3.67 -10.00 6.79
CA ILE A 38 -2.70 -10.60 5.85
C ILE A 38 -1.39 -11.02 6.54
N ASN A 39 -1.39 -11.13 7.87
CA ASN A 39 -0.28 -11.59 8.70
C ASN A 39 1.02 -10.76 8.52
N CYS A 40 0.89 -9.45 8.36
CA CYS A 40 2.05 -8.56 8.46
C CYS A 40 2.48 -8.42 9.93
N THR A 41 3.79 -8.25 10.15
CA THR A 41 4.41 -8.09 11.46
C THR A 41 5.24 -6.81 11.50
N GLU A 42 5.87 -6.53 12.64
CA GLU A 42 6.75 -5.36 12.79
C GLU A 42 7.98 -5.42 11.87
N SER A 43 8.43 -6.62 11.47
CA SER A 43 9.58 -6.79 10.56
C SER A 43 9.19 -6.81 9.09
N ASN A 44 7.93 -7.12 8.76
CA ASN A 44 7.37 -7.08 7.41
C ASN A 44 6.12 -6.17 7.39
N GLY A 45 6.36 -4.87 7.34
CA GLY A 45 5.30 -3.86 7.50
C GLY A 45 4.26 -3.88 6.38
N TYR A 46 3.02 -3.63 6.77
CA TYR A 46 1.91 -3.51 5.83
C TYR A 46 2.07 -2.28 4.93
N MET A 47 1.84 -2.48 3.64
CA MET A 47 1.83 -1.44 2.61
C MET A 47 0.51 -1.48 1.87
N CYS A 48 0.00 -0.29 1.53
CA CYS A 48 -1.08 -0.13 0.56
C CYS A 48 -0.64 0.86 -0.50
N LEU A 49 -0.36 0.38 -1.72
CA LEU A 49 0.21 1.16 -2.81
C LEU A 49 -0.47 0.80 -4.14
N PRO A 50 -0.48 1.71 -5.13
CA PRO A 50 -0.91 1.36 -6.49
C PRO A 50 0.04 0.35 -7.17
N ASN A 51 -0.47 -0.33 -8.20
CA ASN A 51 0.37 -1.04 -9.16
C ASN A 51 1.16 -0.06 -10.07
N GLU A 52 2.12 -0.58 -10.83
CA GLU A 52 2.95 0.19 -11.76
C GLU A 52 2.21 0.93 -12.89
N HIS A 53 0.93 0.63 -13.08
CA HIS A 53 0.07 1.29 -14.06
C HIS A 53 -0.93 2.26 -13.43
N PHE A 54 -0.91 2.42 -12.10
CA PHE A 54 -1.85 3.27 -11.34
C PHE A 54 -3.32 2.94 -11.60
N THR A 55 -3.63 1.67 -11.89
CA THR A 55 -4.99 1.21 -12.22
C THR A 55 -5.67 0.41 -11.11
N GLU A 56 -4.90 -0.14 -10.18
CA GLU A 56 -5.42 -0.90 -9.04
C GLU A 56 -4.61 -0.60 -7.77
N LEU A 57 -5.28 -0.66 -6.61
CA LEU A 57 -4.62 -0.59 -5.30
C LEU A 57 -4.29 -1.99 -4.81
N LEU A 58 -3.12 -2.10 -4.19
CA LEU A 58 -2.53 -3.36 -3.72
C LEU A 58 -2.26 -3.27 -2.23
N GLU A 59 -2.51 -4.37 -1.52
CA GLU A 59 -2.08 -4.57 -0.15
C GLU A 59 -1.11 -5.73 -0.06
N PHE A 60 -0.05 -5.57 0.74
CA PHE A 60 0.97 -6.58 0.92
C PHE A 60 1.82 -6.30 2.16
N CYS A 61 2.54 -7.32 2.64
CA CYS A 61 3.59 -7.15 3.63
C CYS A 61 4.93 -6.96 2.92
N TYR A 62 5.73 -5.99 3.35
CA TYR A 62 6.99 -5.66 2.71
C TYR A 62 8.16 -5.74 3.68
N ILE A 63 9.31 -6.23 3.18
CA ILE A 63 10.53 -6.46 3.97
C ILE A 63 11.07 -5.20 4.65
N TYR A 64 10.73 -4.01 4.13
CA TYR A 64 11.06 -2.74 4.76
C TYR A 64 9.83 -2.23 5.48
N PRO A 65 9.75 -2.38 6.81
CA PRO A 65 8.53 -2.10 7.56
C PRO A 65 8.18 -0.61 7.59
N ARG A 66 9.16 0.25 7.32
CA ARG A 66 9.01 1.69 7.27
C ARG A 66 9.84 2.25 6.13
N ILE A 67 9.19 2.88 5.15
CA ILE A 67 9.84 3.54 4.03
C ILE A 67 9.54 5.02 4.13
N LEU A 68 10.55 5.87 3.91
CA LEU A 68 10.33 7.30 3.77
C LEU A 68 9.70 7.58 2.42
N VAL A 69 8.42 7.96 2.42
CA VAL A 69 7.74 8.54 1.27
C VAL A 69 8.18 9.99 1.18
N GLN A 70 8.87 10.36 0.11
CA GLN A 70 9.30 11.75 -0.08
C GLN A 70 8.15 12.57 -0.67
N LYS A 71 8.14 13.86 -0.32
CA LYS A 71 7.31 14.86 -1.00
C LYS A 71 7.45 14.70 -2.53
N ASP A 72 6.33 14.87 -3.23
CA ASP A 72 6.21 14.82 -4.69
C ASP A 72 6.48 13.45 -5.35
N LEU A 73 6.77 12.40 -4.58
CA LEU A 73 7.00 11.05 -5.08
C LEU A 73 5.87 10.11 -4.63
N CYS A 74 5.16 9.54 -5.60
CA CYS A 74 4.20 8.48 -5.35
C CYS A 74 4.91 7.14 -5.42
N LEU A 75 4.79 6.31 -4.39
CA LEU A 75 5.31 4.95 -4.39
C LEU A 75 4.33 4.00 -5.08
N TYR A 76 4.84 3.01 -5.80
CA TYR A 76 4.05 1.96 -6.44
C TYR A 76 4.81 0.64 -6.42
N LEU A 77 4.10 -0.49 -6.54
CA LEU A 77 4.72 -1.81 -6.59
C LEU A 77 4.92 -2.27 -8.03
N VAL A 78 6.18 -2.50 -8.40
CA VAL A 78 6.58 -3.08 -9.69
C VAL A 78 6.33 -4.58 -9.65
N LYS A 79 5.52 -5.11 -10.57
CA LYS A 79 5.12 -6.53 -10.59
C LYS A 79 6.30 -7.43 -10.91
N ARG A 80 7.03 -7.14 -11.99
CA ARG A 80 8.15 -7.96 -12.48
C ARG A 80 9.21 -8.26 -11.42
N PHE A 81 9.50 -7.29 -10.55
CA PHE A 81 10.55 -7.41 -9.52
C PHE A 81 10.00 -7.50 -8.10
N SER A 82 8.70 -7.27 -7.90
CA SER A 82 8.06 -7.13 -6.59
C SER A 82 8.82 -6.15 -5.69
N ARG A 83 9.18 -5.00 -6.28
CA ARG A 83 9.91 -3.93 -5.61
C ARG A 83 9.11 -2.64 -5.67
N ILE A 84 9.22 -1.88 -4.60
CA ILE A 84 8.66 -0.54 -4.57
C ILE A 84 9.56 0.37 -5.40
N ASP A 85 8.95 1.14 -6.28
CA ASP A 85 9.58 2.22 -7.03
C ASP A 85 8.76 3.50 -6.84
N SER A 86 9.24 4.61 -7.39
CA SER A 86 8.66 5.93 -7.20
C SER A 86 8.44 6.66 -8.53
N TYR A 87 7.37 7.44 -8.58
CA TYR A 87 7.04 8.28 -9.73
C TYR A 87 6.88 9.72 -9.26
N ASN A 88 7.46 10.66 -10.01
CA ASN A 88 7.27 12.09 -9.75
C ASN A 88 5.85 12.51 -10.12
N CYS A 89 4.99 12.64 -9.10
CA CYS A 89 3.57 12.89 -9.26
C CYS A 89 3.21 14.38 -9.15
N ARG A 90 4.17 15.32 -9.27
CA ARG A 90 3.90 16.78 -9.12
C ARG A 90 2.78 17.30 -10.00
N LYS A 91 2.56 16.67 -11.15
CA LYS A 91 1.53 17.06 -12.11
C LYS A 91 0.15 16.46 -11.81
N PHE A 92 0.06 15.55 -10.83
CA PHE A 92 -1.22 14.96 -10.45
C PHE A 92 -2.04 15.97 -9.68
N THR A 93 -3.34 16.01 -9.96
CA THR A 93 -4.27 16.90 -9.27
C THR A 93 -4.56 16.42 -7.84
N ASN A 94 -4.45 15.12 -7.58
CA ASN A 94 -4.72 14.49 -6.29
C ASN A 94 -3.79 13.29 -6.03
N GLY A 95 -3.69 12.88 -4.76
CA GLY A 95 -2.97 11.66 -4.34
C GLY A 95 -1.44 11.76 -4.27
N CYS A 96 -0.85 12.86 -4.70
CA CYS A 96 0.59 13.09 -4.59
C CYS A 96 0.98 13.62 -3.19
N PRO A 97 1.97 13.02 -2.50
CA PRO A 97 2.46 13.49 -1.21
C PRO A 97 2.90 14.95 -1.20
N LYS A 98 2.22 15.80 -0.40
CA LYS A 98 2.60 17.22 -0.22
C LYS A 98 3.77 17.43 0.75
N LEU A 99 3.98 16.47 1.64
CA LEU A 99 5.04 16.43 2.65
C LEU A 99 5.64 15.03 2.68
N SER A 100 6.88 14.92 3.15
CA SER A 100 7.49 13.61 3.40
C SER A 100 6.88 12.98 4.65
N TYR A 101 6.67 11.67 4.62
CA TYR A 101 6.11 10.89 5.73
C TYR A 101 6.59 9.44 5.67
N PHE A 102 6.41 8.69 6.75
CA PHE A 102 6.72 7.26 6.73
C PHE A 102 5.54 6.44 6.22
N SER A 103 5.77 5.40 5.43
CA SER A 103 4.71 4.51 4.91
C SER A 103 3.80 3.89 5.99
N SER A 104 4.28 3.81 7.24
CA SER A 104 3.50 3.42 8.42
C SER A 104 2.48 4.48 8.88
N GLU A 105 2.50 5.66 8.29
CA GLU A 105 1.71 6.86 8.65
C GLU A 105 0.84 7.33 7.47
N THR A 106 0.74 6.57 6.38
CA THR A 106 0.00 6.95 5.17
C THR A 106 -1.45 7.36 5.46
N TYR A 107 -2.10 6.70 6.43
CA TYR A 107 -3.46 7.04 6.86
C TYR A 107 -3.60 8.44 7.48
N THR A 108 -2.49 9.10 7.85
CA THR A 108 -2.50 10.46 8.43
C THR A 108 -2.34 11.57 7.38
N ARG A 109 -2.21 11.24 6.09
CA ARG A 109 -1.72 12.15 5.05
C ARG A 109 -2.64 12.32 3.82
N LYS A 110 -3.96 12.33 4.02
CA LYS A 110 -4.91 12.73 2.96
C LYS A 110 -4.80 14.23 2.64
#